data_AF-A0AAV1JQ14-F1
#
_entry.id   AF-A0AAV1JQ14-F1
#
_cell.length_a   1.000
_cell.length_b   1.000
_cell.length_c   1.000
_cell.angle_alpha   90.00
_cell.angle_beta   90.00
_cell.angle_gamma   90.00
#
_symmetry.space_group_name_H-M   'P 1'
#
loop_
_entity.id
_entity.type
_entity.pdbx_description
1 polymer ?
#
loop_
_entity_poly.entity_id
_entity_poly.type
_entity_poly.pdbx_seq_one_letter_code
_entity_poly.pdbx_strand_id
1 'polypeptide(L)'
;MWIPVKTPKLAVAVYNWKGDVRSGLPLEIGETVQILEENGGWFRGFSTKNRSAWGIFPASVITIRPCTVKGTGLSAIAELKDDPLVREIACVLREWARLWKKLYVERETYRFSAVAKVMRELLSGRRALLTGTLTQDQTRALRLKLVAKLDWGNR
;
A
#
# COMPACT_ATOMS: atom_id res chain seq x y z
N MET A 1 30.28 -1.00 -2.58
CA MET A 1 30.25 -0.19 -1.34
C MET A 1 28.86 0.40 -1.23
N TRP A 2 28.27 0.49 -0.03
CA TRP A 2 26.94 1.08 0.15
C TRP A 2 26.97 2.60 -0.05
N ILE A 3 26.06 3.10 -0.88
CA ILE A 3 25.97 4.52 -1.23
C ILE A 3 24.62 5.07 -0.76
N PRO A 4 24.59 6.11 0.10
CA PRO A 4 23.36 6.75 0.50
C PRO A 4 22.61 7.35 -0.70
N VAL A 5 21.30 7.17 -0.75
CA VAL A 5 20.47 7.85 -1.76
C VAL A 5 20.37 9.34 -1.43
N LYS A 6 20.49 10.21 -2.45
CA LYS A 6 20.41 11.67 -2.27
C LYS A 6 19.10 12.12 -1.64
N THR A 7 18.02 11.41 -1.96
CA THR A 7 16.68 11.62 -1.40
C THR A 7 16.07 10.27 -1.03
N PRO A 8 15.35 10.16 0.10
CA PRO A 8 14.64 8.95 0.45
C PRO A 8 13.73 8.50 -0.70
N LYS A 9 13.91 7.25 -1.14
CA LYS A 9 13.03 6.63 -2.14
C LYS A 9 12.04 5.73 -1.42
N LEU A 10 10.83 5.64 -1.95
CA LEU A 10 9.84 4.69 -1.49
C LEU A 10 9.66 3.61 -2.55
N ALA A 11 9.54 2.36 -2.13
CA ALA A 11 9.30 1.25 -3.04
C ALA A 11 8.25 0.30 -2.48
N VAL A 12 7.65 -0.46 -3.39
CA VAL A 12 6.69 -1.51 -3.05
C VAL A 12 7.27 -2.84 -3.52
N ALA A 13 7.24 -3.85 -2.67
CA ALA A 13 7.62 -5.20 -3.02
C ALA A 13 6.65 -5.77 -4.06
N VAL A 14 7.19 -6.28 -5.17
CA VAL A 14 6.44 -6.92 -6.26
C VAL A 14 6.53 -8.45 -6.20
N TYR A 15 7.34 -8.98 -5.28
CA TYR A 15 7.50 -10.40 -5.05
C TYR A 15 7.77 -10.67 -3.57
N ASN A 16 7.43 -11.88 -3.10
CA ASN A 16 7.74 -12.32 -1.74
C ASN A 16 9.23 -12.69 -1.64
N TRP A 17 9.96 -12.09 -0.72
CA TRP A 17 11.37 -12.41 -0.50
C TRP A 17 11.62 -12.74 0.97
N LYS A 18 12.17 -13.93 1.22
CA LYS A 18 12.29 -14.49 2.58
C LYS A 18 13.35 -13.82 3.45
N GLY A 19 14.28 -13.07 2.85
CA GLY A 19 15.38 -12.47 3.61
C GLY A 19 16.49 -13.45 3.97
N ASP A 20 16.68 -14.53 3.20
CA ASP A 20 17.64 -15.62 3.45
C ASP A 20 19.12 -15.20 3.23
N VAL A 21 19.52 -14.05 3.75
CA VAL A 21 20.88 -13.49 3.70
C VAL A 21 21.18 -12.76 5.01
N ARG A 22 22.47 -12.53 5.31
CA ARG A 22 22.85 -11.73 6.47
C ARG A 22 22.24 -10.32 6.35
N SER A 23 21.56 -9.88 7.41
CA SER A 23 20.86 -8.59 7.47
C SER A 23 19.75 -8.43 6.41
N GLY A 24 19.22 -9.53 5.87
CA GLY A 24 18.09 -9.51 4.95
C GLY A 24 16.82 -9.01 5.65
N LEU A 25 16.10 -8.10 5.00
CA LEU A 25 14.77 -7.66 5.41
C LEU A 25 13.72 -8.48 4.64
N PRO A 26 13.01 -9.45 5.26
CA PRO A 26 11.96 -10.18 4.59
C PRO A 26 10.88 -9.22 4.06
N LEU A 27 10.40 -9.46 2.84
CA LEU A 27 9.38 -8.64 2.18
C LEU A 27 8.22 -9.49 1.72
N GLU A 28 7.01 -9.03 1.99
CA GLU A 28 5.79 -9.56 1.40
C GLU A 28 5.35 -8.72 0.20
N ILE A 29 4.76 -9.35 -0.82
CA ILE A 29 4.20 -8.64 -1.96
C ILE A 29 3.21 -7.56 -1.52
N GLY A 30 3.38 -6.36 -2.06
CA GLY A 30 2.60 -5.17 -1.69
C GLY A 30 3.09 -4.46 -0.43
N GLU A 31 4.13 -4.94 0.25
CA GLU A 31 4.76 -4.23 1.36
C GLU A 31 5.55 -3.01 0.85
N THR A 32 5.41 -1.90 1.57
CA THR A 32 6.10 -0.66 1.26
C THR A 32 7.36 -0.52 2.12
N VAL A 33 8.46 -0.15 1.49
CA VAL A 33 9.76 0.06 2.12
C VAL A 33 10.32 1.43 1.76
N GLN A 34 11.02 2.05 2.71
CA GLN A 34 11.81 3.25 2.45
C GLN A 34 13.27 2.85 2.26
N ILE A 35 13.86 3.27 1.13
CA ILE A 35 15.24 2.99 0.73
C ILE A 35 16.13 4.15 1.19
N LEU A 36 17.24 3.80 1.81
CA LEU A 36 18.25 4.73 2.34
C LEU A 36 19.60 4.59 1.63
N GLU A 37 19.96 3.38 1.19
CA GLU A 37 21.24 3.11 0.54
C GLU A 37 21.07 2.12 -0.62
N GLU A 38 21.98 2.17 -1.60
CA GLU A 38 22.05 1.26 -2.73
C GLU A 38 23.47 0.72 -2.95
N ASN A 39 23.58 -0.52 -3.42
CA ASN A 39 24.84 -1.18 -3.75
C ASN A 39 24.61 -2.25 -4.82
N GLY A 40 24.94 -1.95 -6.09
CA GLY A 40 25.10 -2.95 -7.16
C GLY A 40 23.92 -3.94 -7.32
N GLY A 41 22.68 -3.46 -7.24
CA GLY A 41 21.48 -4.30 -7.35
C GLY A 41 20.84 -4.70 -6.01
N TRP A 42 21.37 -4.20 -4.90
CA TRP A 42 20.76 -4.30 -3.57
C TRP A 42 20.39 -2.93 -3.03
N PHE A 43 19.32 -2.89 -2.26
CA PHE A 43 18.90 -1.74 -1.48
C PHE A 43 18.98 -2.05 0.01
N ARG A 44 19.17 -1.02 0.81
CA ARG A 44 19.05 -1.05 2.26
C ARG A 44 18.00 -0.06 2.70
N GLY A 45 17.15 -0.48 3.62
CA GLY A 45 16.00 0.31 4.04
C GLY A 45 15.25 -0.30 5.21
N PHE A 46 14.05 0.21 5.46
CA PHE A 46 13.15 -0.29 6.51
C PHE A 46 11.71 -0.41 6.00
N SER A 47 10.94 -1.29 6.64
CA SER A 47 9.51 -1.44 6.36
C SER A 47 8.72 -0.24 6.87
N THR A 48 7.81 0.31 6.07
CA THR A 48 6.94 1.38 6.55
C THR A 48 5.88 0.88 7.54
N LYS A 49 5.60 -0.44 7.56
CA LYS A 49 4.70 -1.07 8.54
C LYS A 49 5.39 -1.20 9.90
N ASN A 50 6.68 -1.53 9.91
CA ASN A 50 7.48 -1.66 11.11
C ASN A 50 8.87 -1.04 10.90
N ARG A 51 9.07 0.19 11.38
CA ARG A 51 10.32 0.94 11.17
C ARG A 51 11.52 0.37 11.92
N SER A 52 11.32 -0.50 12.91
CA SER A 52 12.42 -1.21 13.58
C SER A 52 12.94 -2.39 12.76
N ALA A 53 12.14 -2.88 11.80
CA ALA A 53 12.57 -3.90 10.84
C ALA A 53 13.30 -3.22 9.68
N TRP A 54 14.62 -3.31 9.72
CA TRP A 54 15.52 -2.72 8.73
C TRP A 54 16.51 -3.78 8.23
N GLY A 55 16.97 -3.62 6.99
CA GLY A 55 17.88 -4.58 6.37
C GLY A 55 18.05 -4.34 4.89
N ILE A 56 18.62 -5.34 4.22
CA ILE A 56 18.92 -5.32 2.79
C ILE A 56 17.91 -6.17 2.02
N PHE A 57 17.62 -5.80 0.78
CA PHE A 57 16.75 -6.53 -0.12
C PHE A 57 17.17 -6.26 -1.58
N PRO A 58 16.96 -7.22 -2.49
CA PRO A 58 17.38 -7.07 -3.88
C PRO A 58 16.51 -6.05 -4.63
N ALA A 59 17.10 -5.33 -5.57
CA ALA A 59 16.39 -4.36 -6.42
C ALA A 59 15.32 -5.04 -7.30
N SER A 60 15.52 -6.32 -7.65
CA SER A 60 14.63 -7.09 -8.52
C SER A 60 13.27 -7.44 -7.89
N VAL A 61 13.13 -7.37 -6.56
CA VAL A 61 11.87 -7.72 -5.87
C VAL A 61 11.03 -6.50 -5.49
N ILE A 62 11.49 -5.29 -5.85
CA ILE A 62 10.81 -4.04 -5.51
C ILE A 62 10.58 -3.20 -6.77
N THR A 63 9.62 -2.28 -6.69
CA THR A 63 9.41 -1.23 -7.69
C THR A 63 9.32 0.11 -6.98
N ILE A 64 10.16 1.06 -7.40
CA ILE A 64 10.16 2.43 -6.85
C ILE A 64 8.84 3.11 -7.18
N ARG A 65 8.25 3.79 -6.20
CA ARG A 65 7.01 4.55 -6.33
C ARG A 65 7.27 6.04 -6.09
N PRO A 66 6.56 6.94 -6.81
CA PRO A 66 6.62 8.37 -6.53
C PRO A 66 6.21 8.66 -5.08
N CYS A 67 7.04 9.44 -4.38
CA CYS A 67 6.81 9.80 -2.99
C CYS A 67 7.06 11.28 -2.74
N THR A 68 6.39 11.82 -1.72
CA THR A 68 6.72 13.08 -1.08
C THR A 68 7.57 12.81 0.15
N VAL A 69 8.58 13.64 0.40
CA VAL A 69 9.45 13.50 1.57
C VAL A 69 9.05 14.56 2.60
N LYS A 70 8.75 14.12 3.82
CA LYS A 70 8.53 14.99 4.97
C LYS A 70 9.73 14.94 5.91
N GLY A 71 10.12 16.09 6.47
CA GLY A 71 11.27 16.21 7.36
C GLY A 71 12.59 16.45 6.63
N THR A 72 13.69 16.52 7.40
CA THR A 72 15.03 16.82 6.90
C THR A 72 16.06 15.87 7.50
N GLY A 73 17.09 15.52 6.72
CA GLY A 73 18.18 14.66 7.18
C GLY A 73 17.74 13.23 7.53
N LEU A 74 18.24 12.70 8.64
CA LEU A 74 18.05 11.29 9.08
C LEU A 74 16.61 10.94 9.50
N SER A 75 15.77 11.95 9.77
CA SER A 75 14.35 11.75 10.13
C SER A 75 13.41 11.87 8.94
N ALA A 76 13.94 12.05 7.73
CA ALA A 76 13.13 12.20 6.53
C ALA A 76 12.31 10.93 6.27
N ILE A 77 11.00 11.09 6.14
CA ILE A 77 10.04 10.01 5.89
C ILE A 77 9.44 10.21 4.49
N ALA A 78 9.52 9.19 3.66
CA ALA A 78 8.88 9.16 2.36
C ALA A 78 7.44 8.64 2.49
N GLU A 79 6.48 9.41 1.96
CA GLU A 79 5.07 9.03 1.85
C GLU A 79 4.67 8.87 0.39
N LEU A 80 3.86 7.85 0.06
CA LEU A 80 3.31 7.68 -1.29
C LEU A 80 2.56 8.94 -1.72
N LYS A 81 2.82 9.42 -2.93
CA LYS A 81 2.07 10.51 -3.56
C LYS A 81 0.75 10.00 -4.18
N ASP A 82 0.04 9.17 -3.44
CA ASP A 82 -1.23 8.59 -3.89
C ASP A 82 -2.39 9.54 -3.63
N ASP A 83 -3.42 9.44 -4.46
CA ASP A 83 -4.72 10.08 -4.23
C ASP A 83 -5.25 9.71 -2.83
N PRO A 84 -5.62 10.70 -1.98
CA PRO A 84 -6.13 10.45 -0.63
C PRO A 84 -7.26 9.41 -0.59
N LEU A 85 -8.19 9.46 -1.54
CA LEU A 85 -9.32 8.52 -1.60
C LEU A 85 -8.84 7.11 -1.95
N VAL A 86 -7.88 6.98 -2.87
CA VAL A 86 -7.29 5.67 -3.22
C VAL A 86 -6.59 5.03 -2.02
N ARG A 87 -5.91 5.85 -1.21
CA ARG A 87 -5.27 5.39 0.03
C ARG A 87 -6.31 4.99 1.08
N GLU A 88 -7.33 5.81 1.27
CA GLU A 88 -8.41 5.56 2.23
C GLU A 88 -9.17 4.26 1.90
N ILE A 89 -9.54 4.05 0.63
CA ILE A 89 -10.17 2.79 0.19
C ILE A 89 -9.27 1.59 0.52
N ALA A 90 -7.96 1.69 0.34
CA ALA A 90 -7.04 0.61 0.69
C ALA A 90 -7.02 0.32 2.20
N CYS A 91 -7.13 1.35 3.05
CA CYS A 91 -7.22 1.19 4.51
C CYS A 91 -8.54 0.52 4.90
N VAL A 92 -9.67 1.05 4.44
CA VAL A 92 -11.00 0.52 4.75
C VAL A 92 -11.15 -0.92 4.27
N LEU A 93 -10.65 -1.27 3.09
CA LEU A 93 -10.65 -2.66 2.63
C LEU A 93 -9.88 -3.62 3.55
N ARG A 94 -8.79 -3.18 4.19
CA ARG A 94 -8.05 -4.00 5.17
C ARG A 94 -8.84 -4.20 6.46
N GLU A 95 -9.52 -3.15 6.92
CA GLU A 95 -10.39 -3.21 8.09
C GLU A 95 -11.58 -4.12 7.84
N TRP A 96 -12.28 -3.91 6.72
CA TRP A 96 -13.42 -4.71 6.32
C TRP A 96 -13.03 -6.16 6.01
N ALA A 97 -11.81 -6.44 5.55
CA ALA A 97 -11.35 -7.83 5.40
C ALA A 97 -11.31 -8.57 6.73
N ARG A 98 -11.01 -7.89 7.85
CA ARG A 98 -11.05 -8.50 9.19
C ARG A 98 -12.50 -8.74 9.62
N LEU A 99 -13.36 -7.73 9.45
CA LEU A 99 -14.79 -7.84 9.75
C LEU A 99 -15.46 -8.96 8.93
N TRP A 100 -15.19 -9.02 7.64
CA TRP A 100 -15.74 -9.99 6.70
C TRP A 100 -15.40 -11.44 7.09
N LYS A 101 -14.15 -11.69 7.53
CA LYS A 101 -13.75 -13.00 8.08
C LYS A 101 -14.50 -13.34 9.37
N LYS A 102 -14.73 -12.35 10.24
CA LYS A 102 -15.50 -12.53 11.48
C LYS A 102 -16.96 -12.92 11.17
N LEU A 103 -17.62 -12.21 10.25
CA LEU A 103 -19.00 -12.51 9.82
C LEU A 103 -19.15 -13.93 9.27
N TYR A 104 -18.13 -14.46 8.59
CA TYR A 104 -18.13 -15.84 8.12
C TYR A 104 -18.16 -16.86 9.27
N VAL A 105 -17.30 -16.67 10.28
CA VAL A 105 -17.23 -17.54 11.46
C VAL A 105 -18.53 -17.48 12.26
N GLU A 106 -19.12 -16.29 12.39
CA GLU A 106 -20.40 -16.06 13.08
C GLU A 106 -21.62 -16.48 12.27
N ARG A 107 -21.45 -16.96 11.03
CA ARG A 107 -22.52 -17.40 10.11
C ARG A 107 -23.54 -16.31 9.76
N GLU A 108 -23.12 -15.05 9.77
CA GLU A 108 -23.90 -13.88 9.40
C GLU A 108 -23.97 -13.73 7.86
N THR A 109 -24.64 -14.69 7.19
CA THR A 109 -24.59 -14.89 5.73
C THR A 109 -25.01 -13.68 4.90
N TYR A 110 -26.05 -12.95 5.33
CA TYR A 110 -26.52 -11.74 4.65
C TYR A 110 -25.48 -10.62 4.71
N ARG A 111 -24.99 -10.29 5.92
CA ARG A 111 -23.97 -9.26 6.13
C ARG A 111 -22.66 -9.61 5.44
N PHE A 112 -22.23 -10.86 5.53
CA PHE A 112 -21.05 -11.39 4.84
C PHE A 112 -21.13 -11.12 3.33
N SER A 113 -22.27 -11.43 2.71
CA SER A 113 -22.49 -11.25 1.28
C SER A 113 -22.57 -9.77 0.88
N ALA A 114 -23.23 -8.95 1.70
CA ALA A 114 -23.37 -7.51 1.48
C ALA A 114 -22.01 -6.80 1.55
N VAL A 115 -21.22 -7.05 2.60
CA VAL A 115 -19.87 -6.50 2.76
C VAL A 115 -18.97 -6.94 1.61
N ALA A 116 -18.99 -8.23 1.24
CA ALA A 116 -18.20 -8.73 0.11
C ALA A 116 -18.51 -8.01 -1.21
N LYS A 117 -19.79 -7.73 -1.46
CA LYS A 117 -20.23 -6.99 -2.66
C LYS A 117 -19.65 -5.58 -2.67
N VAL A 118 -19.78 -4.84 -1.56
CA VAL A 118 -19.27 -3.46 -1.49
C VAL A 118 -17.74 -3.42 -1.54
N MET A 119 -17.04 -4.37 -0.90
CA MET A 119 -15.58 -4.50 -1.02
C MET A 119 -15.13 -4.67 -2.48
N ARG A 120 -15.84 -5.48 -3.28
CA ARG A 120 -15.54 -5.65 -4.72
C ARG A 120 -15.77 -4.37 -5.51
N GLU A 121 -16.85 -3.64 -5.23
CA GLU A 121 -17.14 -2.35 -5.85
C GLU A 121 -16.04 -1.31 -5.54
N LEU A 122 -15.63 -1.23 -4.27
CA LEU A 122 -14.53 -0.37 -3.81
C LEU A 122 -13.21 -0.74 -4.47
N LEU A 123 -12.87 -2.03 -4.55
CA LEU A 123 -11.64 -2.50 -5.20
C LEU A 123 -11.62 -2.16 -6.70
N SER A 124 -12.74 -2.39 -7.40
CA SER A 124 -12.85 -2.06 -8.82
C SER A 124 -12.75 -0.56 -9.07
N GLY A 125 -13.42 0.25 -8.26
CA GLY A 125 -13.35 1.71 -8.36
C GLY A 125 -11.96 2.25 -8.05
N ARG A 126 -11.30 1.72 -7.01
CA ARG A 126 -9.90 2.06 -6.69
C ARG A 126 -8.96 1.75 -7.86
N ARG A 127 -9.13 0.60 -8.52
CA ARG A 127 -8.37 0.25 -9.71
C ARG A 127 -8.58 1.27 -10.83
N ALA A 128 -9.83 1.66 -11.09
CA ALA A 128 -10.15 2.63 -12.14
C ALA A 128 -9.60 4.04 -11.86
N LEU A 129 -9.57 4.46 -10.59
CA LEU A 129 -8.90 5.71 -10.20
C LEU A 129 -7.39 5.64 -10.43
N LEU A 130 -6.77 4.49 -10.13
CA LEU A 130 -5.33 4.28 -10.34
C LEU A 130 -4.92 4.16 -11.81
N THR A 131 -5.78 3.64 -12.68
CA THR A 131 -5.44 3.54 -14.11
C THR A 131 -5.45 4.89 -14.82
N GLY A 132 -6.18 5.88 -14.30
CA GLY A 132 -6.17 7.25 -14.85
C GLY A 132 -6.76 7.37 -16.26
N THR A 133 -7.56 6.39 -16.70
CA THR A 133 -8.13 6.32 -18.06
C THR A 133 -9.52 6.96 -18.17
N LEU A 134 -10.03 7.55 -17.09
CA LEU A 134 -11.36 8.16 -17.02
C LEU A 134 -11.30 9.65 -17.37
N THR A 135 -12.37 10.18 -17.96
CA THR A 135 -12.53 11.63 -18.11
C THR A 135 -12.70 12.31 -16.74
N GLN A 136 -12.58 13.64 -16.69
CA GLN A 136 -12.76 14.41 -15.46
C GLN A 136 -14.15 14.18 -14.85
N ASP A 137 -15.21 14.20 -15.66
CA ASP A 137 -16.58 13.99 -15.18
C ASP A 137 -16.81 12.55 -14.69
N GLN A 138 -16.28 11.55 -15.43
CA GLN A 138 -16.34 10.15 -15.01
C GLN A 138 -15.59 9.92 -13.70
N THR A 139 -14.41 10.53 -13.55
CA THR A 139 -13.61 10.48 -12.33
C THR A 139 -14.39 11.10 -11.17
N ARG A 140 -14.98 12.28 -11.36
CA ARG A 140 -15.79 12.95 -10.33
C ARG A 140 -16.97 12.09 -9.90
N ALA A 141 -17.74 11.55 -10.85
CA ALA A 141 -18.87 10.68 -10.56
C ALA A 141 -18.44 9.40 -9.81
N LEU A 142 -17.34 8.78 -10.22
CA LEU A 142 -16.79 7.59 -9.56
C LEU A 142 -16.36 7.90 -8.12
N ARG A 143 -15.67 9.02 -7.89
CA ARG A 143 -15.25 9.44 -6.54
C ARG A 143 -16.45 9.58 -5.60
N LEU A 144 -17.50 10.27 -6.04
CA LEU A 144 -18.74 10.44 -5.25
C LEU A 144 -19.38 9.09 -4.91
N LYS A 145 -19.46 8.19 -5.91
CA LYS A 145 -19.98 6.84 -5.70
C LYS A 145 -19.15 6.06 -4.68
N LEU A 146 -17.83 6.17 -4.72
CA LEU A 146 -16.94 5.45 -3.79
C LEU A 146 -17.03 5.99 -2.36
N VAL A 147 -17.09 7.31 -2.19
CA VAL A 147 -17.28 7.94 -0.87
C VAL A 147 -18.60 7.47 -0.25
N ALA A 148 -19.71 7.52 -1.00
CA ALA A 148 -21.00 7.04 -0.51
C ALA A 148 -20.98 5.55 -0.08
N LYS A 149 -20.13 4.73 -0.70
CA LYS A 149 -19.96 3.31 -0.35
C LYS A 149 -19.11 3.13 0.91
N LEU A 150 -18.10 3.97 1.12
CA LEU A 150 -17.34 4.01 2.37
C LEU A 150 -18.27 4.41 3.53
N ASP A 151 -19.04 5.48 3.34
CA ASP A 151 -20.00 5.97 4.34
C ASP A 151 -21.06 4.93 4.70
N TRP A 152 -21.53 4.16 3.71
CA TRP A 152 -22.52 3.10 3.94
C TRP A 152 -22.03 2.02 4.89
N GLY A 153 -20.76 1.57 4.77
CA GLY A 153 -20.27 0.46 5.59
C GLY A 153 -19.54 0.88 6.87
N ASN A 154 -19.35 2.19 7.08
CA ASN A 154 -18.92 2.76 8.36
C ASN A 154 -20.08 3.08 9.31
N ARG A 155 -21.33 2.91 8.84
CA ARG A 155 -22.54 2.95 9.67
C ARG A 155 -22.85 1.58 10.24
#